data_AF-A0A6S5D9Y2-F1
#
_entry.id   AF-A0A6S5D9Y2-F1
#
_cell.length_a   1.000
_cell.length_b   1.000
_cell.length_c   1.000
_cell.angle_alpha   90.00
_cell.angle_beta   90.00
_cell.angle_gamma   90.00
#
_symmetry.space_group_name_H-M   'P 1'
#
loop_
_entity.id
_entity.type
_entity.pdbx_description
1 polymer ?
#
loop_
_entity_poly.entity_id
_entity_poly.type
_entity_poly.pdbx_seq_one_letter_code
_entity_poly.pdbx_strand_id
1 'polypeptide(L)'
;MQNPKNPNLIHCTNQFKAHKVANYPLALQEGDLCLQKNTLSASLQSLVYAVQADAYSNLKRFPEAVVAKEKSMQLDGKPSPRDNLDLSAMYRDAGNPKKALELVQYNLDNGIGEAGKGTGFHMPTYYHLGLALTDLGQYREAAEAFSTGLQRQPDYAWAYYARGIAYDHLESQDDAKADFMKFSQMVNKSYVKNEHKAKLAEYGISLP
;
A
#
# COMPACT_ATOMS: atom_id res chain seq x y z
N MET A 1 -11.50 31.69 -32.06
CA MET A 1 -10.21 31.02 -32.35
C MET A 1 -9.93 30.04 -31.22
N GLN A 2 -10.11 28.74 -31.47
CA GLN A 2 -9.84 27.68 -30.49
C GLN A 2 -8.33 27.45 -30.43
N ASN A 3 -7.74 27.63 -29.25
CA ASN A 3 -6.35 27.25 -28.98
C ASN A 3 -6.21 25.74 -29.30
N PRO A 4 -5.28 25.29 -30.15
CA PRO A 4 -5.13 23.87 -30.49
C PRO A 4 -4.58 23.13 -29.27
N LYS A 5 -5.47 22.82 -28.32
CA LYS A 5 -5.14 22.04 -27.13
C LYS A 5 -4.57 20.72 -27.61
N ASN A 6 -3.34 20.44 -27.18
CA ASN A 6 -2.64 19.19 -27.42
C ASN A 6 -3.64 18.02 -27.26
N PRO A 7 -3.96 17.29 -28.34
CA PRO A 7 -5.06 16.31 -28.35
C PRO A 7 -4.88 15.21 -27.29
N ASN A 8 -3.68 15.03 -26.76
CA ASN A 8 -3.41 14.03 -25.72
C ASN A 8 -3.87 14.46 -24.32
N LEU A 9 -3.97 15.77 -24.04
CA LEU A 9 -4.38 16.25 -22.70
C LEU A 9 -5.83 15.90 -22.33
N ILE A 10 -6.69 15.74 -23.34
CA ILE A 10 -8.06 15.28 -23.11
C ILE A 10 -8.08 13.84 -22.57
N HIS A 11 -7.19 12.99 -23.09
CA HIS A 11 -7.06 11.60 -22.66
C HIS A 11 -6.53 11.53 -21.22
N CYS A 12 -5.56 12.37 -20.86
CA CYS A 12 -5.11 12.45 -19.46
C CYS A 12 -6.26 12.86 -18.53
N THR A 13 -7.07 13.85 -18.93
CA THR A 13 -8.26 14.27 -18.17
C THR A 13 -9.30 13.15 -18.05
N ASN A 14 -9.54 12.42 -19.13
CA ASN A 14 -10.50 11.31 -19.16
C ASN A 14 -10.03 10.14 -18.28
N GLN A 15 -8.73 9.83 -18.28
CA GLN A 15 -8.13 8.85 -17.38
C GLN A 15 -8.45 9.17 -15.93
N PHE A 16 -8.17 10.40 -15.46
CA PHE A 16 -8.44 10.78 -14.07
C PHE A 16 -9.94 10.69 -13.73
N LYS A 17 -10.82 11.06 -14.67
CA LYS A 17 -12.27 10.94 -14.47
C LYS A 17 -12.72 9.48 -14.37
N ALA A 18 -12.23 8.62 -15.27
CA ALA A 18 -12.54 7.21 -15.29
C ALA A 18 -12.04 6.51 -14.00
N HIS A 19 -10.82 6.83 -13.58
CA HIS A 19 -10.23 6.34 -12.35
C HIS A 19 -11.04 6.74 -11.11
N LYS A 20 -11.47 8.00 -11.02
CA LYS A 20 -12.28 8.50 -9.89
C LYS A 20 -13.60 7.73 -9.70
N VAL A 21 -14.16 7.18 -10.78
CA VAL A 21 -15.38 6.36 -10.73
C VAL A 21 -15.08 4.85 -10.77
N ALA A 22 -13.83 4.46 -10.48
CA ALA A 22 -13.34 3.08 -10.47
C ALA A 22 -13.52 2.32 -11.79
N ASN A 23 -13.61 3.03 -12.93
CA ASN A 23 -13.58 2.41 -14.25
C ASN A 23 -12.13 2.22 -14.70
N TYR A 24 -11.45 1.26 -14.08
CA TYR A 24 -10.03 1.00 -14.29
C TYR A 24 -9.68 0.60 -15.74
N PRO A 25 -10.45 -0.23 -16.45
CA PRO A 25 -10.16 -0.52 -17.86
C PRO A 25 -10.16 0.74 -18.75
N LEU A 26 -11.16 1.62 -18.59
CA LEU A 26 -11.19 2.88 -19.32
C LEU A 26 -10.06 3.82 -18.90
N ALA A 27 -9.74 3.88 -17.61
CA ALA A 27 -8.65 4.69 -17.11
C ALA A 27 -7.30 4.28 -17.73
N LEU A 28 -7.05 2.98 -17.86
CA LEU A 28 -5.85 2.45 -18.52
C LEU A 28 -5.82 2.82 -20.00
N GLN A 29 -6.93 2.61 -20.73
CA GLN A 29 -7.05 2.97 -22.14
C GLN A 29 -6.77 4.47 -22.40
N GLU A 30 -7.39 5.34 -21.62
CA GLU A 30 -7.20 6.79 -21.72
C GLU A 30 -5.78 7.21 -21.30
N GLY A 31 -5.18 6.50 -20.32
CA GLY A 31 -3.78 6.70 -19.93
C GLY A 31 -2.80 6.38 -21.07
N ASP A 32 -3.01 5.26 -21.77
CA ASP A 32 -2.18 4.87 -22.92
C ASP A 32 -2.28 5.90 -24.04
N LEU A 33 -3.49 6.39 -24.35
CA LEU A 33 -3.72 7.45 -25.34
C LEU A 33 -3.08 8.78 -24.92
N CYS A 34 -3.12 9.12 -23.64
CA CYS A 34 -2.42 10.29 -23.09
C CYS A 34 -0.90 10.19 -23.39
N LEU A 35 -0.30 9.01 -23.18
CA LEU A 35 1.13 8.76 -23.35
C LEU A 35 1.60 8.61 -24.81
N GLN A 36 0.71 8.42 -25.79
CA GLN A 36 1.06 8.12 -27.19
C GLN A 36 1.93 9.17 -27.92
N LYS A 37 2.21 10.35 -27.32
CA LYS A 37 3.18 11.32 -27.86
C LYS A 37 4.10 11.84 -26.77
N ASN A 38 5.40 11.81 -27.03
CA ASN A 38 6.47 12.23 -26.11
C ASN A 38 6.59 13.76 -25.93
N THR A 39 5.44 14.44 -25.80
CA THR A 39 5.33 15.90 -25.63
C THR A 39 4.87 16.30 -24.23
N LEU A 40 4.49 15.33 -23.40
CA LEU A 40 4.07 15.58 -22.02
C LEU A 40 5.30 15.86 -21.15
N SER A 41 5.15 16.76 -20.17
CA SER A 41 6.19 16.97 -19.17
C SER A 41 6.41 15.68 -18.36
N ALA A 42 7.63 15.48 -17.84
CA ALA A 42 7.96 14.33 -17.01
C ALA A 42 7.01 14.20 -15.81
N SER A 43 6.66 15.31 -15.17
CA SER A 43 5.71 15.34 -14.05
C SER A 43 4.31 14.86 -14.46
N LEU A 44 3.80 15.25 -15.63
CA LEU A 44 2.50 14.79 -16.08
C LEU A 44 2.53 13.31 -16.48
N GLN A 45 3.60 12.86 -17.13
CA GLN A 45 3.80 11.44 -17.39
C GLN A 45 3.85 10.63 -16.08
N SER A 46 4.54 11.14 -15.07
CA SER A 46 4.60 10.51 -13.74
C SER A 46 3.20 10.30 -13.16
N LEU A 47 2.35 11.33 -13.17
CA LEU A 47 0.97 11.23 -12.67
C LEU A 47 0.13 10.21 -13.44
N VAL A 48 0.29 10.16 -14.77
CA VAL A 48 -0.42 9.19 -15.62
C VAL A 48 -0.03 7.76 -15.24
N TYR A 49 1.27 7.49 -15.08
CA TYR A 49 1.76 6.19 -14.66
C TYR A 49 1.35 5.83 -13.23
N ALA A 50 1.30 6.80 -12.30
CA ALA A 50 0.80 6.57 -10.95
C ALA A 50 -0.66 6.10 -10.94
N VAL A 51 -1.51 6.70 -11.80
CA VAL A 51 -2.91 6.28 -11.96
C VAL A 51 -3.01 4.91 -12.63
N GLN A 52 -2.16 4.61 -13.62
CA GLN A 52 -2.11 3.28 -14.22
C GLN A 52 -1.71 2.22 -13.18
N ALA A 53 -0.74 2.51 -12.32
CA ALA A 53 -0.31 1.60 -11.27
C ALA A 53 -1.44 1.23 -10.30
N ASP A 54 -2.19 2.23 -9.82
CA ASP A 54 -3.34 2.00 -8.96
C ASP A 54 -4.46 1.24 -9.69
N ALA A 55 -4.74 1.59 -10.95
CA ALA A 55 -5.73 0.89 -11.77
C ALA A 55 -5.36 -0.59 -11.99
N TYR A 56 -4.09 -0.89 -12.28
CA TYR A 56 -3.59 -2.26 -12.40
C TYR A 56 -3.69 -3.02 -11.07
N SER A 57 -3.33 -2.39 -9.94
CA SER A 57 -3.44 -3.00 -8.61
C SER A 57 -4.89 -3.39 -8.29
N ASN A 58 -5.85 -2.50 -8.53
CA ASN A 58 -7.27 -2.79 -8.32
C ASN A 58 -7.81 -3.90 -9.24
N LEU A 59 -7.22 -4.07 -10.43
CA LEU A 59 -7.51 -5.17 -11.35
C LEU A 59 -6.72 -6.46 -11.02
N LYS A 60 -5.95 -6.48 -9.92
CA LYS A 60 -5.06 -7.58 -9.50
C LYS A 60 -3.97 -7.92 -10.53
N ARG A 61 -3.61 -6.95 -11.37
CA ARG A 61 -2.53 -7.03 -12.36
C ARG A 61 -1.24 -6.50 -11.75
N PHE A 62 -0.77 -7.18 -10.72
CA PHE A 62 0.29 -6.68 -9.85
C PHE A 62 1.65 -6.47 -10.56
N PRO A 63 2.09 -7.33 -11.48
CA PRO A 63 3.31 -7.08 -12.24
C PRO A 63 3.25 -5.77 -13.04
N GLU A 64 2.14 -5.48 -13.70
CA GLU A 64 1.94 -4.23 -14.44
C GLU A 64 1.83 -3.02 -13.50
N ALA A 65 1.24 -3.20 -12.32
CA ALA A 65 1.17 -2.16 -11.29
C ALA A 65 2.57 -1.71 -10.83
N VAL A 66 3.45 -2.69 -10.54
CA VAL A 66 4.85 -2.44 -10.18
C VAL A 66 5.56 -1.65 -11.27
N VAL A 67 5.50 -2.13 -12.52
CA VAL A 67 6.18 -1.47 -13.66
C VAL A 67 5.72 -0.02 -13.83
N ALA A 68 4.41 0.23 -13.74
CA ALA A 68 3.86 1.57 -13.86
C ALA A 68 4.30 2.47 -12.68
N LYS A 69 4.29 1.98 -11.44
CA LYS A 69 4.70 2.77 -10.27
C LYS A 69 6.19 3.09 -10.30
N GLU A 70 7.04 2.14 -10.69
CA GLU A 70 8.48 2.38 -10.90
C GLU A 70 8.71 3.44 -11.97
N LYS A 71 7.96 3.38 -13.07
CA LYS A 71 8.06 4.39 -14.13
C LYS A 71 7.66 5.78 -13.65
N SER A 72 6.59 5.87 -12.85
CA SER A 72 6.19 7.12 -12.20
C SER A 72 7.30 7.68 -11.31
N MET A 73 7.85 6.86 -10.41
CA MET A 73 8.91 7.28 -9.49
C MET A 73 10.21 7.70 -10.22
N GLN A 74 10.56 7.01 -11.31
CA GLN A 74 11.70 7.37 -12.16
C GLN A 74 11.54 8.79 -12.74
N LEU A 75 10.33 9.16 -13.13
CA LEU A 75 10.03 10.44 -13.77
C LEU A 75 9.92 11.60 -12.77
N ASP A 76 9.52 11.32 -11.52
CA ASP A 76 9.41 12.34 -10.46
C ASP A 76 10.77 12.69 -9.82
N GLY A 77 11.76 11.81 -9.94
CA GLY A 77 13.16 12.08 -9.64
C GLY A 77 13.59 11.88 -8.18
N LYS A 78 12.65 11.87 -7.22
CA LYS A 78 12.89 11.41 -5.84
C LYS A 78 11.66 10.70 -5.25
N PRO A 79 11.77 9.42 -4.86
CA PRO A 79 10.65 8.73 -4.20
C PRO A 79 10.28 9.41 -2.89
N SER A 80 8.99 9.70 -2.70
CA SER A 80 8.49 10.06 -1.37
C SER A 80 8.40 8.80 -0.48
N PRO A 81 8.34 8.94 0.86
CA PRO A 81 8.04 7.81 1.73
C PRO A 81 6.82 7.03 1.28
N ARG A 82 5.76 7.76 0.88
CA ARG A 82 4.51 7.21 0.41
C ARG A 82 4.71 6.34 -0.82
N ASP A 83 5.48 6.82 -1.79
CA ASP A 83 5.74 6.06 -3.01
C ASP A 83 6.46 4.74 -2.74
N ASN A 84 7.41 4.73 -1.80
CA ASN A 84 8.08 3.50 -1.38
C ASN A 84 7.12 2.53 -0.68
N LEU A 85 6.18 3.03 0.13
CA LEU A 85 5.17 2.18 0.79
C LEU A 85 4.15 1.62 -0.21
N ASP A 86 3.67 2.45 -1.14
CA ASP A 86 2.78 2.04 -2.23
C ASP A 86 3.44 0.94 -3.09
N LEU A 87 4.68 1.20 -3.54
CA LEU A 87 5.43 0.25 -4.35
C LEU A 87 5.77 -1.02 -3.55
N SER A 88 6.07 -0.90 -2.25
CA SER A 88 6.27 -2.03 -1.36
C SER A 88 5.02 -2.93 -1.29
N ALA A 89 3.83 -2.35 -1.14
CA ALA A 89 2.58 -3.10 -1.18
C ALA A 89 2.39 -3.82 -2.53
N MET A 90 2.61 -3.12 -3.65
CA MET A 90 2.51 -3.71 -4.99
C MET A 90 3.52 -4.86 -5.19
N TYR A 91 4.74 -4.73 -4.66
CA TYR A 91 5.73 -5.79 -4.72
C TYR A 91 5.34 -7.02 -3.89
N ARG A 92 4.75 -6.83 -2.70
CA ARG A 92 4.17 -7.94 -1.91
C ARG A 92 3.07 -8.65 -2.67
N ASP A 93 2.12 -7.91 -3.23
CA ASP A 93 1.01 -8.46 -4.01
C ASP A 93 1.49 -9.18 -5.28
N ALA A 94 2.58 -8.71 -5.88
CA ALA A 94 3.26 -9.37 -7.01
C ALA A 94 4.11 -10.59 -6.59
N GLY A 95 4.12 -10.98 -5.32
CA GLY A 95 4.87 -12.13 -4.82
C GLY A 95 6.38 -11.88 -4.65
N ASN A 96 6.80 -10.63 -4.54
CA ASN A 96 8.19 -10.24 -4.32
C ASN A 96 8.37 -9.43 -3.02
N PRO A 97 8.16 -10.04 -1.85
CA PRO A 97 8.28 -9.36 -0.56
C PRO A 97 9.71 -8.94 -0.22
N LYS A 98 10.74 -9.49 -0.90
CA LYS A 98 12.13 -9.04 -0.75
C LYS A 98 12.32 -7.61 -1.24
N LYS A 99 11.80 -7.28 -2.43
CA LYS A 99 11.82 -5.90 -2.95
C LYS A 99 10.99 -4.96 -2.08
N ALA A 100 9.86 -5.45 -1.57
CA ALA A 100 9.05 -4.70 -0.62
C ALA A 100 9.81 -4.34 0.66
N LEU A 101 10.59 -5.29 1.20
CA LEU A 101 11.44 -5.09 2.37
C LEU A 101 12.55 -4.05 2.09
N GLU A 102 13.23 -4.12 0.96
CA GLU A 102 14.27 -3.15 0.56
C GLU A 102 13.73 -1.70 0.58
N LEU A 103 12.54 -1.47 0.03
CA LEU A 103 11.91 -0.14 -0.02
C LEU A 103 11.54 0.41 1.37
N VAL A 104 11.01 -0.46 2.23
CA VAL A 104 10.63 -0.05 3.58
C VAL A 104 11.87 0.18 4.45
N GLN A 105 12.90 -0.64 4.29
CA GLN A 105 14.18 -0.45 4.98
C GLN A 105 14.84 0.85 4.53
N TYR A 106 14.82 1.15 3.24
CA TYR A 106 15.29 2.44 2.72
C TYR A 106 14.60 3.62 3.41
N ASN A 107 13.27 3.56 3.60
CA ASN A 107 12.53 4.57 4.35
C ASN A 107 13.08 4.73 5.78
N LEU A 108 13.24 3.62 6.52
CA LEU A 108 13.72 3.64 7.90
C LEU A 108 15.17 4.15 8.02
N ASP A 109 16.07 3.67 7.17
CA ASP A 109 17.51 4.01 7.19
C ASP A 109 17.75 5.50 6.92
N ASN A 110 16.90 6.13 6.12
CA ASN A 110 16.98 7.54 5.80
C ASN A 110 16.11 8.41 6.73
N GLY A 111 15.42 7.82 7.71
CA GLY A 111 14.51 8.55 8.61
C GLY A 111 13.28 9.13 7.90
N ILE A 112 12.85 8.50 6.81
CA ILE A 112 11.76 8.90 5.92
C ILE A 112 10.50 8.07 6.25
N GLY A 113 9.35 8.68 6.49
CA GLY A 113 8.08 7.94 6.65
C GLY A 113 6.84 8.84 6.70
N GLU A 114 5.64 8.26 6.86
CA GLU A 114 4.38 9.01 6.91
C GLU A 114 3.90 9.36 8.32
N ALA A 115 3.92 10.65 8.66
CA ALA A 115 3.41 11.16 9.93
C ALA A 115 1.90 10.93 10.14
N GLY A 116 1.55 9.95 10.97
CA GLY A 116 0.45 10.06 11.92
C GLY A 116 0.82 11.04 13.04
N LYS A 117 -0.18 11.74 13.62
CA LYS A 117 0.02 12.91 14.50
C LYS A 117 1.11 12.72 15.58
N GLY A 118 2.15 13.59 15.53
CA GLY A 118 3.24 13.69 16.51
C GLY A 118 4.58 13.21 15.93
N THR A 119 5.39 14.12 15.39
CA THR A 119 6.48 13.85 14.44
C THR A 119 7.64 13.00 14.97
N GLY A 120 7.85 11.85 14.32
CA GLY A 120 8.99 10.94 14.44
C GLY A 120 8.55 9.47 14.28
N PHE A 121 9.32 8.65 13.55
CA PHE A 121 9.13 7.21 13.26
C PHE A 121 7.68 6.71 13.11
N HIS A 122 7.33 6.40 11.87
CA HIS A 122 5.96 6.33 11.38
C HIS A 122 5.39 4.92 11.35
N MET A 123 4.23 4.75 11.96
CA MET A 123 3.52 3.47 12.02
C MET A 123 3.28 2.83 10.65
N PRO A 124 2.89 3.58 9.60
CA PRO A 124 2.79 3.02 8.24
C PRO A 124 4.07 2.30 7.80
N THR A 125 5.26 2.90 8.04
CA THR A 125 6.53 2.27 7.66
C THR A 125 6.77 0.96 8.42
N TYR A 126 6.59 0.94 9.75
CA TYR A 126 6.73 -0.30 10.54
C TYR A 126 5.67 -1.35 10.20
N TYR A 127 4.47 -0.91 9.85
CA TYR A 127 3.40 -1.79 9.42
C TYR A 127 3.77 -2.47 8.09
N HIS A 128 4.22 -1.72 7.10
CA HIS A 128 4.69 -2.30 5.83
C HIS A 128 5.95 -3.16 6.02
N LEU A 129 6.81 -2.84 6.99
CA LEU A 129 7.96 -3.69 7.35
C LEU A 129 7.48 -5.05 7.87
N GLY A 130 6.59 -5.04 8.87
CA GLY A 130 6.04 -6.25 9.45
C GLY A 130 5.27 -7.09 8.42
N LEU A 131 4.54 -6.44 7.51
CA LEU A 131 3.85 -7.12 6.41
C LEU A 131 4.82 -7.80 5.43
N ALA A 132 5.90 -7.13 5.03
CA ALA A 132 6.91 -7.72 4.14
C ALA A 132 7.65 -8.89 4.82
N LEU A 133 7.97 -8.77 6.11
CA LEU A 133 8.59 -9.84 6.90
C LEU A 133 7.65 -11.03 7.09
N THR A 134 6.35 -10.78 7.31
CA THR A 134 5.33 -11.85 7.40
C THR A 134 5.27 -12.65 6.10
N ASP A 135 5.28 -12.00 4.94
CA ASP A 135 5.28 -12.68 3.64
C ASP A 135 6.58 -13.47 3.37
N LEU A 136 7.69 -13.08 4.01
CA LEU A 136 8.95 -13.82 3.98
C LEU A 136 8.98 -14.99 4.98
N GLY A 137 7.93 -15.17 5.80
CA GLY A 137 7.88 -16.16 6.87
C GLY A 137 8.71 -15.78 8.11
N GLN A 138 9.19 -14.54 8.20
CA GLN A 138 10.00 -14.03 9.30
C GLN A 138 9.09 -13.47 10.40
N TYR A 139 8.29 -14.35 11.01
CA TYR A 139 7.19 -13.94 11.89
C TYR A 139 7.66 -13.27 13.19
N ARG A 140 8.82 -13.66 13.72
CA ARG A 140 9.38 -13.03 14.94
C ARG A 140 9.75 -11.58 14.68
N GLU A 141 10.51 -11.35 13.62
CA GLU A 141 10.92 -10.02 13.19
C GLU A 141 9.71 -9.17 12.77
N ALA A 142 8.69 -9.78 12.14
CA ALA A 142 7.44 -9.11 11.83
C ALA A 142 6.73 -8.62 13.10
N ALA A 143 6.63 -9.47 14.13
CA ALA A 143 6.01 -9.11 15.39
C ALA A 143 6.77 -7.98 16.12
N GLU A 144 8.11 -7.97 16.05
CA GLU A 144 8.95 -6.89 16.57
C GLU A 144 8.75 -5.58 15.81
N ALA A 145 8.66 -5.61 14.48
CA ALA A 145 8.38 -4.45 13.66
C ALA A 145 7.02 -3.82 14.00
N PHE A 146 5.96 -4.64 14.06
CA PHE A 146 4.63 -4.16 14.46
C PHE A 146 4.63 -3.61 15.88
N SER A 147 5.33 -4.25 16.81
CA SER A 147 5.44 -3.79 18.21
C SER A 147 6.11 -2.42 18.29
N THR A 148 7.21 -2.22 17.56
CA THR A 148 7.93 -0.94 17.51
C THR A 148 7.02 0.16 16.95
N GLY A 149 6.26 -0.14 15.91
CA GLY A 149 5.27 0.78 15.37
C GLY A 149 4.15 1.10 16.37
N LEU A 150 3.56 0.08 17.02
CA LEU A 150 2.47 0.24 18.00
C LEU A 150 2.90 1.06 19.23
N GLN A 151 4.18 1.05 19.61
CA GLN A 151 4.69 1.96 20.65
C GLN A 151 4.57 3.44 20.26
N ARG A 152 4.63 3.76 18.95
CA ARG A 152 4.54 5.13 18.43
C ARG A 152 3.11 5.56 18.14
N GLN A 153 2.31 4.65 17.59
CA GLN A 153 0.91 4.90 17.30
C GLN A 153 0.08 3.69 17.75
N PRO A 154 -0.33 3.68 19.02
CA PRO A 154 -1.08 2.57 19.62
C PRO A 154 -2.54 2.51 19.16
N ASP A 155 -3.01 3.49 18.38
CA ASP A 155 -4.38 3.53 17.86
C ASP A 155 -4.53 2.86 16.48
N TYR A 156 -3.46 2.31 15.91
CA TYR A 156 -3.46 1.70 14.58
C TYR A 156 -3.95 0.25 14.61
N ALA A 157 -5.28 0.07 14.58
CA ALA A 157 -5.95 -1.23 14.73
C ALA A 157 -5.36 -2.35 13.85
N TRP A 158 -5.08 -2.07 12.57
CA TRP A 158 -4.60 -3.07 11.62
C TRP A 158 -3.22 -3.66 11.97
N ALA A 159 -2.37 -2.94 12.70
CA ALA A 159 -1.12 -3.51 13.18
C ALA A 159 -1.33 -4.55 14.27
N TYR A 160 -2.36 -4.41 15.12
CA TYR A 160 -2.71 -5.49 16.06
C TYR A 160 -3.17 -6.73 15.32
N TYR A 161 -4.02 -6.60 14.29
CA TYR A 161 -4.42 -7.76 13.49
C TYR A 161 -3.21 -8.44 12.84
N ALA A 162 -2.35 -7.67 12.18
CA ALA A 162 -1.18 -8.22 11.49
C ALA A 162 -0.15 -8.84 12.45
N ARG A 163 0.07 -8.23 13.62
CA ARG A 163 0.92 -8.81 14.66
C ARG A 163 0.31 -10.07 15.27
N GLY A 164 -1.02 -10.12 15.43
CA GLY A 164 -1.75 -11.32 15.83
C GLY A 164 -1.56 -12.48 14.85
N ILE A 165 -1.57 -12.20 13.53
CA ILE A 165 -1.22 -13.21 12.50
C ILE A 165 0.22 -13.70 12.68
N ALA A 166 1.17 -12.81 12.91
CA ALA A 166 2.56 -13.19 13.14
C ALA A 166 2.71 -14.06 14.40
N TYR A 167 2.02 -13.73 15.49
CA TYR A 167 2.01 -14.55 16.71
C TYR A 167 1.34 -15.91 16.53
N ASP A 168 0.27 -15.99 15.74
CA ASP A 168 -0.37 -17.27 15.42
C ASP A 168 0.60 -18.21 14.68
N HIS A 169 1.35 -17.70 13.70
CA HIS A 169 2.40 -18.47 13.01
C HIS A 169 3.58 -18.86 13.91
N LEU A 170 3.79 -18.15 15.01
CA LEU A 170 4.78 -18.49 16.05
C LEU A 170 4.22 -19.45 17.12
N GLU A 171 2.97 -19.90 16.98
CA GLU A 171 2.23 -20.71 17.96
C GLU A 171 2.04 -20.00 19.32
N SER A 172 2.21 -18.69 19.37
CA SER A 172 1.96 -17.84 20.54
C SER A 172 0.47 -17.49 20.66
N GLN A 173 -0.35 -18.49 20.99
CA GLN A 173 -1.81 -18.38 20.96
C GLN A 173 -2.39 -17.29 21.89
N ASP A 174 -1.82 -17.09 23.07
CA ASP A 174 -2.29 -16.05 24.01
C ASP A 174 -2.02 -14.63 23.50
N ASP A 175 -0.82 -14.39 22.94
CA ASP A 175 -0.45 -13.10 22.36
C ASP A 175 -1.30 -12.79 21.11
N ALA A 176 -1.49 -13.79 20.24
CA ALA A 176 -2.35 -13.66 19.07
C ALA A 176 -3.78 -13.29 19.46
N LYS A 177 -4.36 -14.00 20.44
CA LYS A 177 -5.70 -13.72 20.95
C LYS A 177 -5.81 -12.31 21.52
N ALA A 178 -4.84 -11.87 22.32
CA ALA A 178 -4.82 -10.53 22.90
C ALA A 178 -4.83 -9.44 21.82
N ASP A 179 -4.02 -9.61 20.78
CA ASP A 179 -3.94 -8.68 19.65
C ASP A 179 -5.21 -8.68 18.81
N PHE A 180 -5.79 -9.85 18.52
CA PHE A 180 -7.07 -9.94 17.83
C PHE A 180 -8.22 -9.29 18.62
N MET A 181 -8.23 -9.44 19.94
CA MET A 181 -9.20 -8.74 20.79
C MET A 181 -9.00 -7.23 20.69
N LYS A 182 -7.76 -6.74 20.74
CA LYS A 182 -7.46 -5.31 20.63
C LYS A 182 -7.89 -4.74 19.27
N PHE A 183 -7.60 -5.45 18.18
CA PHE A 183 -8.11 -5.11 16.84
C PHE A 183 -9.64 -5.01 16.82
N SER A 184 -10.34 -6.00 17.36
CA SER A 184 -11.81 -6.06 17.34
C SER A 184 -12.49 -4.87 18.05
N GLN A 185 -11.83 -4.32 19.07
CA GLN A 185 -12.32 -3.17 19.84
C GLN A 185 -12.14 -1.83 19.11
N MET A 186 -11.22 -1.76 18.15
CA MET A 186 -10.76 -0.50 17.56
C MET A 186 -11.10 -0.37 16.07
N VAL A 187 -11.26 -1.49 15.37
CA VAL A 187 -11.43 -1.47 13.92
C VAL A 187 -12.79 -0.88 13.53
N ASN A 188 -12.79 -0.04 12.49
CA ASN A 188 -14.02 0.32 11.81
C ASN A 188 -14.50 -0.88 10.97
N LYS A 189 -15.64 -1.45 11.37
CA LYS A 189 -16.26 -2.65 10.80
C LYS A 189 -16.49 -2.57 9.29
N SER A 190 -16.64 -1.37 8.71
CA SER A 190 -16.83 -1.20 7.26
C SER A 190 -15.64 -1.67 6.43
N TYR A 191 -14.45 -1.76 7.02
CA TYR A 191 -13.23 -2.23 6.36
C TYR A 191 -12.94 -3.72 6.62
N VAL A 192 -13.74 -4.38 7.47
CA VAL A 192 -13.49 -5.77 7.84
C VAL A 192 -14.13 -6.73 6.83
N LYS A 193 -13.28 -7.40 6.06
CA LYS A 193 -13.64 -8.50 5.15
C LYS A 193 -13.96 -9.81 5.88
N ASN A 194 -14.56 -10.75 5.15
CA ASN A 194 -14.94 -12.07 5.68
C ASN A 194 -13.74 -12.89 6.16
N GLU A 195 -12.58 -12.78 5.50
CA GLU A 195 -11.34 -13.46 5.92
C GLU A 195 -10.90 -13.04 7.32
N HIS A 196 -10.97 -11.74 7.65
CA HIS A 196 -10.64 -11.26 8.99
C HIS A 196 -11.64 -11.79 10.03
N LYS A 197 -12.94 -11.82 9.71
CA LYS A 197 -13.97 -12.37 10.61
C LYS A 197 -13.76 -13.85 10.88
N ALA A 198 -13.43 -14.62 9.84
CA ALA A 198 -13.12 -16.04 9.97
C ALA A 198 -11.91 -16.23 10.90
N LYS A 199 -10.84 -15.45 10.70
CA LYS A 199 -9.66 -15.53 11.56
C LYS A 199 -9.97 -15.18 13.03
N LEU A 200 -10.74 -14.13 13.28
CA LEU A 200 -11.18 -13.78 14.63
C LEU A 200 -12.02 -14.89 15.28
N ALA A 201 -12.88 -15.56 14.50
CA ALA A 201 -13.72 -16.64 14.99
C ALA A 201 -12.92 -17.88 15.43
N GLU A 202 -11.77 -18.17 14.82
CA GLU A 202 -10.84 -19.22 15.28
C GLU A 202 -10.39 -18.99 16.74
N TYR A 203 -10.34 -17.74 17.18
CA TYR A 203 -9.99 -17.32 18.54
C TYR A 203 -11.21 -17.10 19.46
N GLY A 204 -12.41 -17.42 18.97
CA GLY A 204 -13.67 -17.18 19.70
C GLY A 204 -14.03 -15.69 19.80
N ILE A 205 -13.49 -14.85 18.92
CA ILE A 205 -13.73 -13.40 18.92
C ILE A 205 -14.78 -13.09 17.85
N SER A 206 -15.88 -12.47 18.27
CA SER A 206 -16.87 -11.92 17.36
C SER A 206 -16.71 -10.40 17.32
N LEU A 207 -16.87 -9.83 16.13
CA LEU A 207 -17.07 -8.39 16.03
C LEU A 207 -18.50 -8.08 16.47
N PRO A 208 -18.70 -7.15 17.41
CA PRO A 208 -20.03 -6.74 17.83
C PRO A 208 -20.78 -6.04 16.69
#